data_AF-A0A3A8HJ33-F1
#
_entry.id   AF-A0A3A8HJ33-F1
#
_cell.length_a   1.000
_cell.length_b   1.000
_cell.length_c   1.000
_cell.angle_alpha   90.00
_cell.angle_beta   90.00
_cell.angle_gamma   90.00
#
_symmetry.space_group_name_H-M   'P 1'
#
loop_
_entity.id
_entity.type
_entity.pdbx_description
1 polymer ?
#
loop_
_entity_poly.entity_id
_entity_poly.type
_entity_poly.pdbx_seq_one_letter_code
_entity_poly.pdbx_strand_id
1 'polypeptide(L)'
;MYPRREARNTIRYVTRTCVPWRDLPHNLPDWQSVYRYFRLWKKDGTWERVHDALRGKASKAVGREQAPTAGIMDSRGYDAGKQVKGRKRHPLVDGPGLVLVAWVTATDVQNQDASAGAVLPRSSEKFPR
;
A
#
# COMPACT_ATOMS: atom_id res chain seq x y z
N MET A 1 -3.02 -26.87 -4.86
CA MET A 1 -3.27 -25.45 -4.49
C MET A 1 -3.15 -25.35 -2.98
N TYR A 2 -2.21 -24.55 -2.45
CA TYR A 2 -1.96 -24.47 -0.99
C TYR A 2 -3.15 -23.87 -0.22
N PRO A 3 -3.31 -24.21 1.07
CA PRO A 3 -4.26 -23.53 1.94
C PRO A 3 -4.04 -22.00 1.96
N ARG A 4 -5.14 -21.22 1.97
CA ARG A 4 -5.07 -19.74 2.02
C ARG A 4 -4.22 -19.21 3.18
N ARG A 5 -4.20 -19.94 4.32
CA ARG A 5 -3.40 -19.61 5.50
C ARG A 5 -1.90 -19.62 5.20
N GLU A 6 -1.42 -20.62 4.47
CA GLU A 6 -0.01 -20.76 4.13
C GLU A 6 0.42 -19.71 3.10
N ALA A 7 -0.42 -19.46 2.10
CA ALA A 7 -0.19 -18.36 1.15
C ALA A 7 -0.07 -17.02 1.89
N ARG A 8 -1.01 -16.71 2.79
CA ARG A 8 -0.97 -15.49 3.61
C ARG A 8 0.28 -15.40 4.47
N ASN A 9 0.65 -16.48 5.15
CA ASN A 9 1.85 -16.51 6.00
C ASN A 9 3.13 -16.27 5.18
N THR A 10 3.19 -16.84 3.97
CA THR A 10 4.32 -16.65 3.05
C THR A 10 4.38 -15.22 2.53
N ILE A 11 3.24 -14.61 2.18
CA ILE A 11 3.20 -13.20 1.78
C ILE A 11 3.68 -12.31 2.92
N ARG A 12 3.24 -12.58 4.16
CA ARG A 12 3.74 -11.87 5.35
C ARG A 12 5.25 -12.04 5.54
N TYR A 13 5.80 -13.23 5.28
CA TYR A 13 7.24 -13.47 5.31
C TYR A 13 7.96 -12.57 4.31
N VAL A 14 7.51 -12.53 3.06
CA VAL A 14 8.06 -11.67 2.00
C VAL A 14 8.01 -10.20 2.41
N THR A 15 6.87 -9.71 2.90
CA THR A 15 6.72 -8.30 3.30
C THR A 15 7.60 -7.93 4.50
N ARG A 16 7.80 -8.86 5.44
CA ARG A 16 8.61 -8.60 6.65
C ARG A 16 10.12 -8.67 6.40
N THR A 17 10.56 -9.59 5.54
CA THR A 17 11.98 -9.83 5.27
C THR A 17 12.50 -9.11 4.02
N CYS A 18 11.59 -8.61 3.18
CA CYS A 18 11.88 -8.02 1.89
C CYS A 18 12.65 -8.95 0.92
N VAL A 19 12.58 -10.27 1.14
CA VAL A 19 13.20 -11.26 0.25
C VAL A 19 12.54 -11.22 -1.14
N PRO A 20 13.30 -11.37 -2.24
CA PRO A 20 12.71 -11.56 -3.56
C PRO A 20 11.80 -12.79 -3.58
N TRP A 21 10.70 -12.73 -4.33
CA TRP A 21 9.77 -13.86 -4.46
C TRP A 21 10.46 -15.17 -4.87
N ARG A 22 11.46 -15.09 -5.75
CA ARG A 22 12.20 -16.24 -6.27
C ARG A 22 13.15 -16.88 -5.26
N ASP A 23 13.45 -16.16 -4.17
CA ASP A 23 14.39 -16.60 -3.14
C ASP A 23 13.64 -17.07 -1.88
N LEU A 24 12.37 -17.44 -2.04
CA LEU A 24 11.58 -18.01 -0.95
C LEU A 24 12.20 -19.32 -0.45
N PRO A 25 12.40 -19.50 0.86
CA PRO A 25 12.87 -20.74 1.45
C PRO A 25 12.04 -21.96 1.03
N HIS A 26 12.70 -23.11 0.84
CA HIS A 26 12.06 -24.36 0.39
C HIS A 26 11.00 -24.92 1.34
N ASN A 27 10.99 -24.51 2.62
CA ASN A 27 9.97 -24.90 3.59
C ASN A 27 8.67 -24.08 3.50
N LEU A 28 8.62 -23.08 2.62
CA LEU A 28 7.41 -22.32 2.32
C LEU A 28 6.83 -22.78 0.97
N PRO A 29 5.51 -22.59 0.76
CA PRO A 29 4.88 -22.79 -0.53
C PRO A 29 5.64 -22.13 -1.69
N ASP A 30 5.59 -22.76 -2.87
CA ASP A 30 6.28 -22.23 -4.05
C ASP A 30 5.80 -20.82 -4.41
N TRP A 31 6.76 -20.00 -4.83
CA TRP A 31 6.54 -18.58 -5.05
C TRP A 31 5.49 -18.31 -6.13
N GLN A 32 5.34 -19.19 -7.14
CA GLN A 32 4.39 -19.02 -8.23
C GLN A 32 2.95 -19.11 -7.73
N SER A 33 2.68 -20.12 -6.90
CA SER A 33 1.38 -20.34 -6.27
C SER A 33 1.04 -19.21 -5.30
N VAL A 34 1.98 -18.80 -4.46
CA VAL A 34 1.77 -17.70 -3.51
C VAL A 34 1.58 -16.37 -4.25
N TYR A 35 2.38 -16.11 -5.27
CA TYR A 35 2.25 -14.91 -6.08
C TYR A 35 0.92 -14.87 -6.84
N ARG A 36 0.39 -16.03 -7.29
CA ARG A 36 -0.96 -16.12 -7.86
C ARG A 36 -2.02 -15.66 -6.85
N TYR A 37 -1.96 -16.10 -5.60
CA TYR A 37 -2.84 -15.59 -4.53
C TYR A 37 -2.67 -14.09 -4.34
N PHE A 38 -1.43 -13.62 -4.19
CA PHE A 38 -1.14 -12.19 -4.01
C PHE A 38 -1.74 -11.35 -5.14
N ARG A 39 -1.57 -11.76 -6.40
CA ARG A 39 -2.12 -11.05 -7.56
C ARG A 39 -3.64 -11.06 -7.59
N LEU A 40 -4.28 -12.19 -7.29
CA LEU A 40 -5.74 -12.28 -7.24
C LEU A 40 -6.30 -11.36 -6.15
N TRP A 41 -5.72 -11.42 -4.95
CA TRP A 41 -6.09 -10.59 -3.82
C TRP A 41 -5.81 -9.09 -4.02
N LYS A 42 -4.81 -8.76 -4.83
CA LYS A 42 -4.58 -7.39 -5.26
C LYS A 42 -5.64 -6.93 -6.26
N LYS A 43 -6.05 -7.80 -7.19
CA LYS A 43 -7.05 -7.45 -8.21
C LYS A 43 -8.46 -7.32 -7.61
N ASP A 44 -8.80 -8.14 -6.63
CA ASP A 44 -10.14 -8.19 -6.01
C ASP A 44 -10.30 -7.28 -4.77
N GLY A 45 -9.31 -6.44 -4.47
CA GLY A 45 -9.36 -5.50 -3.35
C GLY A 45 -9.19 -6.13 -1.96
N THR A 46 -8.76 -7.40 -1.86
CA THR A 46 -8.59 -8.08 -0.56
C THR A 46 -7.52 -7.39 0.29
N TRP A 47 -6.42 -6.93 -0.29
CA TRP A 47 -5.37 -6.25 0.47
C TRP A 47 -5.82 -4.90 1.01
N GLU A 48 -6.57 -4.15 0.22
CA GLU A 48 -7.18 -2.88 0.60
C GLU A 48 -8.16 -3.08 1.76
N ARG A 49 -9.03 -4.09 1.69
CA ARG A 49 -9.95 -4.44 2.79
C ARG A 49 -9.22 -4.85 4.06
N VAL A 50 -8.17 -5.67 3.96
CA VAL A 50 -7.34 -6.07 5.12
C VAL A 50 -6.66 -4.86 5.73
N HIS A 51 -6.07 -3.99 4.89
CA HIS A 51 -5.41 -2.77 5.32
C HIS A 51 -6.40 -1.86 6.06
N ASP A 52 -7.58 -1.60 5.49
CA ASP A 52 -8.58 -0.72 6.09
C ASP A 52 -9.13 -1.27 7.41
N ALA A 53 -9.32 -2.58 7.52
CA ALA A 53 -9.73 -3.22 8.78
C ALA A 53 -8.65 -3.10 9.87
N LEU A 54 -7.37 -3.28 9.51
CA LEU A 54 -6.25 -3.11 10.43
C LEU A 54 -6.06 -1.65 10.83
N ARG A 55 -6.20 -0.71 9.88
CA ARG A 55 -6.18 0.73 10.13
C ARG A 55 -7.28 1.10 11.12
N GLY A 56 -8.52 0.65 10.91
CA GLY A 56 -9.63 0.91 11.83
C GLY A 56 -9.36 0.39 13.25
N LYS A 57 -8.74 -0.79 13.39
CA LYS A 57 -8.31 -1.31 14.70
C LYS A 57 -7.20 -0.46 15.32
N ALA A 58 -6.21 -0.03 14.54
CA ALA A 58 -5.13 0.84 15.00
C ALA A 58 -5.66 2.23 15.41
N SER A 59 -6.59 2.81 14.66
CA SER A 59 -7.24 4.08 15.00
C SER A 59 -7.99 3.97 16.33
N LYS A 60 -8.77 2.89 16.54
CA LYS A 60 -9.47 2.63 17.81
C LYS A 60 -8.51 2.47 18.99
N ALA A 61 -7.38 1.79 18.80
CA ALA A 61 -6.36 1.64 19.84
C ALA A 61 -5.74 2.98 20.27
N VAL A 62 -5.74 3.99 19.39
CA VAL A 62 -5.26 5.35 19.67
C VAL A 62 -6.44 6.29 20.04
N GLY A 63 -7.62 5.75 20.31
CA GLY A 63 -8.79 6.52 20.77
C GLY A 63 -9.48 7.35 19.68
N ARG A 64 -9.30 7.00 18.40
CA ARG A 64 -9.92 7.69 17.26
C ARG A 64 -11.00 6.83 16.62
N GLU A 65 -12.23 7.29 16.69
CA GLU A 65 -13.41 6.57 16.15
C GLU A 65 -13.90 7.13 14.80
N GLN A 66 -13.49 8.35 14.45
CA GLN A 66 -13.96 9.05 13.24
C GLN A 66 -13.08 8.79 12.02
N ALA A 67 -13.66 8.98 10.83
CA ALA A 67 -12.93 9.04 9.57
C ALA A 67 -11.76 10.05 9.67
N PRO A 68 -10.64 9.80 8.98
CA PRO A 68 -9.46 10.67 9.07
C PRO A 68 -9.82 12.11 8.67
N THR A 69 -9.68 13.04 9.62
CA THR A 69 -10.04 14.47 9.42
C THR A 69 -8.96 15.23 8.65
N ALA A 70 -7.71 14.79 8.73
CA ALA A 70 -6.57 15.40 8.08
C ALA A 70 -5.63 14.31 7.53
N GLY A 71 -5.09 14.56 6.33
CA GLY A 71 -4.11 13.71 5.70
C GLY A 71 -2.81 14.48 5.39
N ILE A 72 -1.66 13.88 5.69
CA ILE A 72 -0.34 14.39 5.33
C ILE A 72 0.09 13.69 4.05
N MET A 73 0.50 14.47 3.05
CA MET A 73 1.04 13.94 1.81
C MET A 73 2.57 14.08 1.82
N ASP A 74 3.26 12.95 1.74
CA ASP A 74 4.70 12.90 1.48
C ASP A 74 4.89 12.23 0.11
N SER A 75 5.93 12.58 -0.63
CA SER A 75 6.23 11.94 -1.90
C SER A 75 7.63 11.36 -1.89
N ARG A 76 7.77 10.06 -2.14
CA ARG A 76 9.07 9.41 -2.24
C ARG A 76 9.33 9.01 -3.69
N GLY A 77 10.23 9.77 -4.34
CA GLY A 77 10.69 9.58 -5.70
C GLY A 77 11.84 10.55 -5.97
N TYR A 78 12.88 10.03 -6.59
CA TYR A 78 14.21 10.59 -6.72
C TYR A 78 14.32 12.04 -7.28
N ASP A 79 15.40 12.72 -6.83
CA ASP A 79 15.90 14.09 -6.99
C ASP A 79 16.17 14.57 -8.45
N ALA A 80 15.91 15.85 -8.72
CA ALA A 80 16.04 16.49 -10.04
C ALA A 80 17.48 16.51 -10.60
N GLY A 81 18.50 16.20 -9.78
CA GLY A 81 19.90 16.21 -10.20
C GLY A 81 20.42 15.03 -11.05
N LYS A 82 19.77 13.85 -11.12
CA LYS A 82 20.37 12.66 -11.81
C LYS A 82 19.66 12.14 -13.07
N GLN A 83 18.62 12.80 -13.60
CA GLN A 83 17.95 12.39 -14.85
C GLN A 83 17.62 10.88 -14.95
N VAL A 84 17.26 10.22 -13.84
CA VAL A 84 16.92 8.79 -13.85
C VAL A 84 15.42 8.62 -14.02
N LYS A 85 15.00 7.85 -15.04
CA LYS A 85 13.60 7.42 -15.20
C LYS A 85 13.18 6.59 -13.98
N GLY A 86 12.31 7.14 -13.14
CA GLY A 86 11.85 6.49 -11.91
C GLY A 86 10.33 6.51 -11.73
N ARG A 87 9.87 5.88 -10.65
CA ARG A 87 8.49 5.97 -10.18
C ARG A 87 8.45 6.72 -8.86
N LYS A 88 7.60 7.73 -8.76
CA LYS A 88 7.37 8.52 -7.55
C LYS A 88 6.06 8.12 -6.91
N ARG A 89 6.08 7.85 -5.61
CA ARG A 89 4.90 7.46 -4.82
C ARG A 89 4.41 8.66 -4.02
N HIS A 90 3.10 8.85 -3.97
CA HIS A 90 2.38 9.91 -3.25
C HIS A 90 1.42 9.28 -2.24
N PRO A 91 1.91 8.82 -1.08
CA PRO A 91 1.07 8.42 0.04
C PRO A 91 0.38 9.64 0.68
N LEU A 92 -0.92 9.52 0.90
CA LEU A 92 -1.69 10.29 1.87
C LEU A 92 -1.81 9.45 3.13
N VAL A 93 -1.36 9.97 4.28
CA VAL A 93 -1.40 9.27 5.58
C VAL A 93 -2.20 10.06 6.60
N ASP A 94 -2.77 9.41 7.61
CA ASP A 94 -3.35 10.11 8.76
C ASP A 94 -2.27 10.61 9.75
N GLY A 95 -2.67 11.30 10.82
CA GLY A 95 -1.73 11.83 11.82
C GLY A 95 -0.75 10.80 12.42
N PRO A 96 -1.18 9.57 12.75
CA PRO A 96 -0.30 8.48 13.16
C PRO A 96 0.58 7.88 12.05
N GLY A 97 0.42 8.30 10.79
CA GLY A 97 1.19 7.79 9.66
C GLY A 97 0.59 6.55 8.98
N LEU A 98 -0.68 6.21 9.23
CA LEU A 98 -1.36 5.11 8.54
C LEU A 98 -1.82 5.55 7.16
N VAL A 99 -1.54 4.73 6.15
CA VAL A 99 -1.82 5.06 4.74
C VAL A 99 -3.34 5.10 4.49
N LEU A 100 -3.82 6.21 3.94
CA LEU A 100 -5.20 6.41 3.53
C LEU A 100 -5.38 6.07 2.05
N VAL A 101 -4.52 6.67 1.23
CA VAL A 101 -4.43 6.53 -0.23
C VAL A 101 -2.96 6.52 -0.63
N ALA A 102 -2.58 5.77 -1.65
CA ALA A 102 -1.26 5.87 -2.24
C ALA A 102 -1.38 5.87 -3.77
N TRP A 103 -0.72 6.82 -4.43
CA TRP A 103 -0.69 6.91 -5.88
C TRP A 103 0.74 6.84 -6.40
N VAL A 104 0.95 6.28 -7.60
CA VAL A 104 2.28 6.16 -8.21
C VAL A 104 2.26 6.83 -9.56
N THR A 105 3.22 7.72 -9.79
CA THR A 105 3.37 8.51 -11.01
C THR A 105 4.82 8.42 -11.51
N ALA A 106 5.07 8.98 -12.69
CA ALA A 106 6.43 9.24 -13.13
C ALA A 106 7.12 10.28 -12.22
N THR A 107 8.45 10.30 -12.22
CA THR A 107 9.25 11.14 -11.31
C THR A 107 9.14 12.64 -11.57
N ASP A 108 8.82 13.03 -12.80
CA ASP A 108 8.60 14.41 -13.24
C ASP A 108 7.28 15.00 -12.76
N VAL A 109 6.35 14.17 -12.29
CA VAL A 109 5.06 14.65 -11.78
C VAL A 109 5.24 15.38 -10.45
N GLN A 110 4.81 16.64 -10.44
CA GLN A 110 4.83 17.47 -9.25
C GLN A 110 3.79 16.98 -8.23
N ASN A 111 4.05 17.29 -6.95
CA ASN A 111 3.19 16.85 -5.86
C ASN A 111 1.80 17.49 -5.95
N GLN A 112 1.71 18.74 -6.38
CA GLN A 112 0.44 19.44 -6.54
C GLN A 112 -0.43 18.75 -7.60
N ASP A 113 0.15 18.40 -8.75
CA ASP A 113 -0.56 17.70 -9.83
C ASP A 113 -1.02 16.30 -9.40
N ALA A 114 -0.15 15.53 -8.74
CA ALA A 114 -0.51 14.21 -8.24
C ALA A 114 -1.60 14.27 -7.15
N SER A 115 -1.54 15.29 -6.29
CA SER A 115 -2.52 15.55 -5.25
C SER A 115 -3.90 15.82 -5.85
N ALA A 116 -3.99 16.83 -6.71
CA ALA A 116 -5.24 17.28 -7.32
C ALA A 116 -5.82 16.24 -8.30
N GLY A 117 -4.96 15.62 -9.11
CA GLY A 117 -5.40 14.73 -10.19
C GLY A 117 -5.73 13.31 -9.76
N ALA A 118 -5.26 12.84 -8.60
CA ALA A 118 -5.45 11.44 -8.23
C ALA A 118 -5.60 11.17 -6.74
N VAL A 119 -4.77 11.75 -5.88
CA VAL A 119 -4.76 11.42 -4.45
C VAL A 119 -6.02 11.96 -3.74
N LEU A 120 -6.37 13.24 -3.96
CA LEU A 120 -7.54 13.86 -3.34
C LEU A 120 -8.86 13.29 -3.88
N PRO A 121 -9.08 13.13 -5.21
CA PRO A 121 -10.28 12.47 -5.72
C PRO A 121 -10.50 11.08 -5.11
N ARG A 122 -9.47 10.23 -5.06
CA ARG A 122 -9.55 8.91 -4.42
C ARG A 122 -9.84 9.00 -2.93
N SER A 123 -9.28 9.99 -2.24
CA SER A 123 -9.56 10.19 -0.82
C SER A 123 -11.03 10.53 -0.60
N SER A 124 -11.61 11.40 -1.44
CA SER A 124 -13.03 11.77 -1.37
C SER A 124 -13.96 10.60 -1.70
N GLU A 125 -13.61 9.78 -2.69
CA GLU A 125 -14.35 8.55 -3.02
C GLU A 125 -14.31 7.55 -1.86
N LYS A 126 -13.14 7.39 -1.22
CA LYS A 126 -12.93 6.41 -0.14
C LYS A 126 -13.51 6.88 1.20
N PHE A 127 -13.50 8.19 1.44
CA PHE A 127 -13.96 8.83 2.67
C PHE A 127 -14.91 9.99 2.31
N PRO A 128 -16.14 9.69 1.87
CA PRO A 128 -17.13 10.72 1.61
C PRO A 128 -17.43 11.50 2.90
N ARG A 129 -17.57 12.82 2.78
CA ARG A 129 -17.97 13.72 3.86
C ARG A 129 -19.47 13.89 3.90
#